data_AF-A0A9D3ZZB3-F1
#
_entry.id   AF-A0A9D3ZZB3-F1
#
_cell.length_a   1.000
_cell.length_b   1.000
_cell.length_c   1.000
_cell.angle_alpha   90.00
_cell.angle_beta   90.00
_cell.angle_gamma   90.00
#
_symmetry.space_group_name_H-M   'P 1'
#
loop_
_entity.id
_entity.type
_entity.pdbx_description
1 polymer ?
#
loop_
_entity_poly.entity_id
_entity_poly.type
_entity_poly.pdbx_seq_one_letter_code
_entity_poly.pdbx_strand_id
1 'polypeptide(L)'
;MKEVARSYFQKLFSTEHNGSYDYILSGIDRCISDEDNMLLTAECTKEEIQKAVSEMGSMKAPGEDGIPGLFYQKCWHIIGSETTKFCLQLLNGNMEPLFPNYLHSLIMESHFDSHVEQDNEDEFQNSFKEMISTLPKGNSWGFPDHLYQYQGFWLTPPFLQGVMLAQEQFEAQPTDIILCSAPRTGTAWLKSLTFATMTRTSYDDSTTPLHFKMPHDVVPFMELDHAHFSANRHLGIPLLATHAPYSFLPTSIIDSGCKIIYICRDPKDTFVSLYHICTRYAKSKNTQPIELDEAFELFCEGVNWYGPYWDHVLGYWKARLEHPDKFLFLKYEEMNEDTVFYLKKLAEFMGCAFSSEEQQEGVPEKIVKMCSFENISNLEVNKSGKHREGQGNLVTENKIYFRKGKSERRPKSLSASVDSATSEQSQKEAEANTQENRNRNARTATVDEQ
;
A
#
# COMPACT_ATOMS: atom_id res chain seq x y z
N MET A 1 14.74 -36.44 -25.39
CA MET A 1 15.28 -36.07 -24.06
C MET A 1 14.22 -35.50 -23.14
N LYS A 2 13.38 -34.55 -23.59
CA LYS A 2 12.31 -33.94 -22.76
C LYS A 2 11.20 -34.92 -22.37
N GLU A 3 10.72 -35.77 -23.28
CA GLU A 3 9.80 -36.87 -22.94
C GLU A 3 10.41 -37.89 -21.98
N VAL A 4 11.70 -38.21 -22.16
CA VAL A 4 12.40 -39.20 -21.31
C VAL A 4 12.53 -38.68 -19.87
N ALA A 5 12.90 -37.41 -19.70
CA ALA A 5 12.97 -36.78 -18.39
C ALA A 5 11.57 -36.67 -17.74
N ARG A 6 10.55 -36.30 -18.52
CA ARG A 6 9.17 -36.20 -18.03
C ARG A 6 8.61 -37.55 -17.58
N SER A 7 8.82 -38.61 -18.37
CA SER A 7 8.42 -39.97 -17.98
C SER A 7 9.22 -40.49 -16.80
N TYR A 8 10.51 -40.16 -16.68
CA TYR A 8 11.32 -40.54 -15.53
C TYR A 8 10.77 -39.94 -14.23
N PHE A 9 10.50 -38.63 -14.19
CA PHE A 9 9.98 -37.97 -12.99
C PHE A 9 8.52 -38.31 -12.71
N GLN A 10 7.67 -38.46 -13.73
CA GLN A 10 6.29 -38.94 -13.48
C GLN A 10 6.26 -40.33 -12.86
N LYS A 11 7.21 -41.20 -13.21
CA LYS A 11 7.34 -42.53 -12.62
C LYS A 11 7.94 -42.51 -11.21
N LEU A 12 8.83 -41.55 -10.94
CA LEU A 12 9.45 -41.32 -9.63
C LEU A 12 8.45 -40.83 -8.58
N PHE A 13 7.46 -40.04 -9.00
CA PHE A 13 6.45 -39.44 -8.12
C PHE A 13 5.09 -40.15 -8.13
N SER A 14 4.90 -41.17 -8.96
CA SER A 14 3.79 -42.11 -8.83
C SER A 14 4.16 -43.18 -7.81
N THR A 15 3.72 -43.00 -6.57
CA THR A 15 3.89 -43.96 -5.49
C THR A 15 3.21 -45.29 -5.86
N GLU A 16 4.00 -46.34 -6.08
CA GLU A 16 3.51 -47.69 -5.82
C GLU A 16 3.40 -47.82 -4.29
N HIS A 17 2.17 -47.79 -3.77
CA HIS A 17 1.88 -48.21 -2.40
C HIS A 17 2.22 -49.69 -2.25
N ASN A 18 3.48 -50.03 -2.03
CA ASN A 18 3.90 -51.41 -1.76
C ASN A 18 5.21 -51.50 -0.95
N GLY A 19 5.34 -50.67 0.08
CA GLY A 19 6.35 -50.86 1.12
C GLY A 19 5.69 -50.82 2.49
N SER A 20 5.64 -51.96 3.18
CA SER A 20 5.35 -51.96 4.62
C SER A 20 6.51 -51.23 5.32
N TYR A 21 6.20 -50.11 5.97
CA TYR A 21 7.13 -49.33 6.78
C TYR A 21 7.35 -49.94 8.18
N ASP A 22 6.82 -51.14 8.44
CA ASP A 22 6.82 -51.78 9.76
C ASP A 22 8.25 -52.04 10.28
N TYR A 23 9.22 -52.25 9.38
CA TYR A 23 10.63 -52.41 9.76
C TYR A 23 11.28 -51.11 10.28
N ILE A 24 10.84 -49.94 9.80
CA ILE A 24 11.36 -48.64 10.25
C ILE A 24 10.74 -48.29 11.62
N LEU A 25 9.48 -48.64 11.80
CA LEU A 25 8.75 -48.42 13.05
C LEU A 25 9.13 -49.43 14.14
N SER A 26 9.69 -50.59 13.81
CA SER A 26 10.12 -51.62 14.80
C SER A 26 11.33 -51.22 15.63
N GLY A 27 12.09 -50.20 15.22
CA GLY A 27 13.21 -49.64 15.98
C GLY A 27 12.83 -48.44 16.87
N ILE A 28 11.56 -48.02 16.84
CA ILE A 28 11.05 -46.90 17.64
C ILE A 28 10.19 -47.47 18.76
N ASP A 29 10.69 -47.40 19.98
CA ASP A 29 9.91 -47.79 21.15
C ASP A 29 8.66 -46.92 21.26
N ARG A 30 7.51 -47.56 21.41
CA ARG A 30 6.22 -46.87 21.54
C ARG A 30 6.18 -46.13 22.88
N CYS A 31 6.39 -44.81 22.81
CA CYS A 31 6.42 -43.92 23.98
C CYS A 31 5.09 -43.21 24.26
N ILE A 32 4.12 -43.31 23.35
CA ILE A 32 2.77 -42.74 23.48
C ILE A 32 1.80 -43.91 23.59
N SER A 33 1.18 -44.09 24.75
CA SER A 33 0.16 -45.12 24.95
C SER A 33 -1.10 -44.79 24.13
N ASP A 34 -1.99 -45.77 23.93
CA ASP A 34 -3.28 -45.50 23.28
C ASP A 34 -4.10 -44.47 24.06
N GLU A 35 -3.95 -44.43 25.39
CA GLU A 35 -4.60 -43.45 26.27
C GLU A 35 -4.00 -42.04 26.08
N ASP A 36 -2.68 -41.93 25.98
CA ASP A 36 -2.01 -40.64 25.68
C ASP A 36 -2.42 -40.11 24.31
N ASN A 37 -2.53 -40.99 23.31
CA ASN A 37 -2.93 -40.58 21.97
C ASN A 37 -4.40 -40.14 21.93
N MET A 38 -5.28 -40.78 22.72
CA MET A 38 -6.66 -40.34 22.87
C MET A 38 -6.75 -38.96 23.53
N LEU A 39 -5.89 -38.64 24.51
CA LEU A 39 -5.83 -37.33 25.13
C LEU A 39 -5.25 -36.25 24.20
N LEU A 40 -4.18 -36.57 23.46
CA LEU A 40 -3.51 -35.62 22.56
C LEU A 40 -4.33 -35.26 21.31
N THR A 41 -5.32 -36.08 20.97
CA THR A 41 -6.20 -35.87 19.81
C THR A 41 -7.62 -35.43 20.21
N ALA A 42 -7.90 -35.32 21.50
CA ALA A 42 -9.17 -34.81 21.99
C ALA A 42 -9.32 -33.31 21.72
N GLU A 43 -10.55 -32.85 21.55
CA GLU A 43 -10.85 -31.42 21.43
C GLU A 43 -10.51 -30.69 22.72
N CYS A 44 -9.79 -29.57 22.59
CA CYS A 44 -9.48 -28.70 23.70
C CYS A 44 -10.76 -28.09 24.29
N THR A 45 -10.83 -28.04 25.62
CA THR A 45 -11.99 -27.55 26.38
C THR A 45 -11.73 -26.19 27.02
N LYS A 46 -12.81 -25.49 27.40
CA LYS A 46 -12.75 -24.19 28.07
C LYS A 46 -12.00 -24.26 29.39
N GLU A 47 -12.23 -25.34 30.13
CA GLU A 47 -11.66 -25.60 31.45
C GLU A 47 -10.14 -25.77 31.35
N GLU A 48 -9.65 -26.43 30.30
CA GLU A 48 -8.21 -26.59 30.03
C GLU A 48 -7.54 -25.26 29.71
N ILE A 49 -8.19 -24.40 28.91
CA ILE A 49 -7.69 -23.06 28.59
C ILE A 49 -7.61 -22.19 29.85
N GLN A 50 -8.67 -22.18 30.65
CA GLN A 50 -8.71 -21.40 31.89
C GLN A 50 -7.65 -21.89 32.90
N LYS A 51 -7.48 -23.20 33.01
CA LYS A 51 -6.44 -23.80 33.84
C LYS A 51 -5.03 -23.41 33.36
N ALA A 52 -4.76 -23.51 32.06
CA ALA A 52 -3.46 -23.13 31.48
C ALA A 52 -3.12 -21.65 31.74
N VAL A 53 -4.10 -20.75 31.66
CA VAL A 53 -3.91 -19.33 31.98
C VAL A 53 -3.65 -19.11 33.48
N SER A 54 -4.34 -19.84 34.35
CA SER A 54 -4.12 -19.75 35.80
C SER A 54 -2.75 -20.26 36.25
N GLU A 55 -2.18 -21.23 35.50
CA GLU A 55 -0.86 -21.82 35.78
C GLU A 55 0.29 -21.09 35.06
N MET A 56 -0.02 -20.09 34.23
CA MET A 56 0.98 -19.31 33.51
C MET A 56 1.87 -18.51 34.47
N GLY A 57 3.19 -18.49 34.21
CA GLY A 57 4.11 -17.67 35.01
C GLY A 57 3.77 -16.18 34.88
N SER A 58 3.62 -15.47 35.99
CA SER A 58 3.13 -14.08 36.02
C SER A 58 3.93 -13.10 35.14
N MET A 59 5.24 -13.32 34.99
CA MET A 59 6.15 -12.49 34.16
C MET A 59 6.52 -13.16 32.82
N LYS A 60 5.94 -14.32 32.49
CA LYS A 60 6.16 -14.93 31.17
C LYS A 60 5.36 -14.17 30.11
N ALA A 61 6.05 -13.78 29.06
CA ALA A 61 5.50 -13.14 27.87
C ALA A 61 6.09 -13.82 26.61
N PRO A 62 5.36 -13.88 25.49
CA PRO A 62 5.82 -14.52 24.25
C PRO A 62 6.89 -13.71 23.46
N GLY A 63 7.35 -12.58 23.98
CA GLY A 63 8.36 -11.71 23.36
C GLY A 63 8.56 -10.41 24.15
N GLU A 64 9.41 -9.52 23.64
CA GLU A 64 9.76 -8.23 24.27
C GLU A 64 8.54 -7.30 24.43
N ASP A 65 7.55 -7.43 23.53
CA ASP A 65 6.26 -6.71 23.57
C ASP A 65 5.07 -7.61 23.99
N GLY A 66 5.32 -8.82 24.49
CA GLY A 66 4.27 -9.75 24.86
C GLY A 66 3.61 -9.39 26.20
N ILE A 67 2.28 -9.53 26.30
CA ILE A 67 1.60 -9.32 27.58
C ILE A 67 2.01 -10.39 28.60
N PRO A 68 2.37 -10.00 29.84
CA PRO A 68 2.69 -10.95 30.89
C PRO A 68 1.48 -11.79 31.31
N GLY A 69 1.71 -13.06 31.66
CA GLY A 69 0.67 -13.96 32.18
C GLY A 69 -0.17 -13.38 33.33
N LEU A 70 0.40 -12.47 34.13
CA LEU A 70 -0.32 -11.76 35.20
C LEU A 70 -1.54 -10.97 34.71
N PHE A 71 -1.47 -10.39 33.51
CA PHE A 71 -2.58 -9.64 32.93
C PHE A 71 -3.77 -10.57 32.65
N TYR A 72 -3.52 -11.70 31.99
CA TYR A 72 -4.57 -12.69 31.71
C TYR A 72 -5.19 -13.24 32.99
N GLN A 73 -4.39 -13.43 34.04
CA GLN A 73 -4.87 -13.89 35.34
C GLN A 73 -5.75 -12.85 36.05
N LYS A 74 -5.37 -11.57 36.04
CA LYS A 74 -6.13 -10.50 36.72
C LYS A 74 -7.35 -10.04 35.92
N CYS A 75 -7.23 -9.99 34.60
CA CYS A 75 -8.27 -9.50 33.70
C CYS A 75 -9.16 -10.62 33.13
N TRP A 76 -9.02 -11.87 33.60
CA TRP A 76 -9.80 -13.02 33.09
C TRP A 76 -11.31 -12.80 33.12
N HIS A 77 -11.81 -12.09 34.12
CA HIS A 77 -13.23 -11.75 34.24
C HIS A 77 -13.74 -10.79 33.14
N ILE A 78 -12.83 -10.10 32.45
CA ILE A 78 -13.10 -9.16 31.35
C ILE A 78 -12.85 -9.87 30.00
N ILE A 79 -11.65 -10.44 29.82
CA ILE A 79 -11.20 -10.97 28.51
C ILE A 79 -11.35 -12.48 28.35
N GLY A 80 -11.73 -13.20 29.41
CA GLY A 80 -11.70 -14.66 29.44
C GLY A 80 -12.69 -15.32 28.48
N SER A 81 -13.86 -14.73 28.26
CA SER A 81 -14.85 -15.27 27.30
C SER A 81 -14.29 -15.33 25.88
N GLU A 82 -13.77 -14.19 25.39
CA GLU A 82 -13.25 -14.08 24.04
C GLU A 82 -11.91 -14.80 23.87
N THR A 83 -11.03 -14.74 24.89
CA THR A 83 -9.78 -15.51 24.89
C THR A 83 -10.05 -17.01 24.80
N THR A 84 -11.00 -17.53 25.57
CA THR A 84 -11.42 -18.94 25.49
C THR A 84 -11.98 -19.26 24.11
N LYS A 85 -12.92 -18.47 23.60
CA LYS A 85 -13.57 -18.71 22.31
C LYS A 85 -12.55 -18.75 21.17
N PHE A 86 -11.60 -17.83 21.17
CA PHE A 86 -10.51 -17.79 20.21
C PHE A 86 -9.61 -19.03 20.32
N CYS A 87 -9.15 -19.38 21.53
CA CYS A 87 -8.30 -20.56 21.74
C CYS A 87 -8.99 -21.85 21.29
N LEU A 88 -10.30 -22.00 21.54
CA LEU A 88 -11.08 -23.16 21.07
C LEU A 88 -11.17 -23.21 19.53
N GLN A 89 -11.38 -22.08 18.87
CA GLN A 89 -11.43 -22.01 17.41
C GLN A 89 -10.08 -22.36 16.77
N LEU A 90 -8.97 -21.93 17.37
CA LEU A 90 -7.63 -22.21 16.89
C LEU A 90 -7.20 -23.66 17.16
N LEU A 91 -7.34 -24.14 18.40
CA LEU A 91 -6.83 -25.45 18.83
C LEU A 91 -7.65 -26.62 18.29
N ASN A 92 -8.95 -26.41 18.02
CA ASN A 92 -9.82 -27.46 17.47
C ASN A 92 -9.92 -27.39 15.93
N GLY A 93 -9.01 -26.67 15.26
CA GLY A 93 -8.85 -26.70 13.80
C GLY A 93 -9.89 -25.91 12.99
N ASN A 94 -10.61 -24.98 13.61
CA ASN A 94 -11.63 -24.16 12.94
C ASN A 94 -11.08 -22.87 12.32
N MET A 95 -9.78 -22.57 12.50
CA MET A 95 -9.06 -21.47 11.85
C MET A 95 -7.65 -21.93 11.40
N GLU A 96 -7.21 -21.51 10.21
CA GLU A 96 -5.78 -21.65 9.83
C GLU A 96 -4.92 -20.69 10.66
N PRO A 97 -3.74 -21.12 11.15
CA PRO A 97 -2.88 -20.29 11.99
C PRO A 97 -2.27 -19.16 11.15
N LEU A 98 -2.86 -17.97 11.22
CA LEU A 98 -2.14 -16.73 10.94
C LEU A 98 -1.01 -16.59 11.97
N PHE A 99 0.18 -16.24 11.49
CA PHE A 99 1.44 -16.20 12.24
C PHE A 99 1.31 -15.75 13.71
N PRO A 100 2.14 -16.29 14.65
CA PRO A 100 1.95 -16.18 16.11
C PRO A 100 1.85 -14.76 16.70
N ASN A 101 2.18 -13.71 15.93
CA ASN A 101 2.25 -12.34 16.40
C ASN A 101 0.95 -11.52 16.17
N TYR A 102 -0.07 -12.10 15.52
CA TYR A 102 -1.36 -11.41 15.26
C TYR A 102 -2.37 -11.50 16.42
N LEU A 103 -2.11 -12.36 17.40
CA LEU A 103 -3.03 -12.64 18.52
C LEU A 103 -3.32 -11.42 19.40
N HIS A 104 -2.44 -10.43 19.39
CA HIS A 104 -2.51 -9.29 20.28
C HIS A 104 -3.38 -8.13 19.78
N SER A 105 -3.42 -7.95 18.45
CA SER A 105 -4.21 -6.87 17.82
C SER A 105 -5.72 -7.13 17.94
N LEU A 106 -6.17 -8.37 17.72
CA LEU A 106 -7.60 -8.71 17.75
C LEU A 106 -8.23 -8.65 19.15
N ILE A 107 -7.46 -8.85 20.22
CA ILE A 107 -8.01 -8.90 21.59
C ILE A 107 -8.11 -7.48 22.19
N MET A 108 -7.24 -6.53 21.82
CA MET A 108 -7.37 -5.13 22.26
C MET A 108 -8.51 -4.39 21.56
N GLU A 109 -8.84 -4.71 20.31
CA GLU A 109 -9.97 -4.07 19.58
C GLU A 109 -11.35 -4.45 20.13
N SER A 110 -11.47 -5.52 20.92
CA SER A 110 -12.79 -5.98 21.40
C SER A 110 -13.24 -5.40 22.73
N HIS A 111 -12.37 -4.89 23.62
CA HIS A 111 -12.80 -4.46 24.96
C HIS A 111 -12.03 -3.29 25.62
N PHE A 112 -11.33 -2.44 24.88
CA PHE A 112 -10.95 -1.11 25.39
C PHE A 112 -11.88 -0.05 24.77
N ASP A 113 -12.77 0.50 25.60
CA ASP A 113 -13.67 1.65 25.34
C ASP A 113 -14.56 1.63 24.08
N SER A 114 -15.33 0.56 23.88
CA SER A 114 -16.38 0.46 22.84
C SER A 114 -17.55 1.44 22.99
N HIS A 115 -17.59 2.28 24.02
CA HIS A 115 -18.61 3.33 24.14
C HIS A 115 -18.06 4.72 23.81
N VAL A 116 -16.76 4.96 23.98
CA VAL A 116 -16.13 6.26 23.67
C VAL A 116 -15.66 6.29 22.21
N GLU A 117 -15.15 5.18 21.68
CA GLU A 117 -14.76 5.10 20.26
C GLU A 117 -15.97 5.07 19.33
N GLN A 118 -17.06 4.41 19.71
CA GLN A 118 -18.30 4.38 18.92
C GLN A 118 -18.99 5.75 18.86
N ASP A 119 -19.04 6.46 19.99
CA ASP A 119 -19.60 7.82 20.05
C ASP A 119 -18.74 8.81 19.22
N ASN A 120 -17.40 8.70 19.29
CA ASN A 120 -16.49 9.52 18.48
C ASN A 120 -16.54 9.18 16.99
N GLU A 121 -16.65 7.88 16.64
CA GLU A 121 -16.76 7.45 15.25
C GLU A 121 -18.10 7.90 14.66
N ASP A 122 -19.22 7.76 15.38
CA ASP A 122 -20.52 8.26 14.95
C ASP A 122 -20.54 9.80 14.85
N GLU A 123 -19.89 10.52 15.78
CA GLU A 123 -19.74 11.98 15.71
C GLU A 123 -18.93 12.40 14.48
N PHE A 124 -17.78 11.76 14.23
CA PHE A 124 -16.96 12.03 13.04
C PHE A 124 -17.72 11.71 11.76
N GLN A 125 -18.42 10.56 11.68
CA GLN A 125 -19.22 10.18 10.51
C GLN A 125 -20.35 11.18 10.24
N ASN A 126 -21.00 11.69 11.30
CA ASN A 126 -22.06 12.69 11.17
C ASN A 126 -21.50 14.05 10.73
N SER A 127 -20.41 14.50 11.36
CA SER A 127 -19.69 15.72 10.98
C SER A 127 -19.20 15.66 9.53
N PHE A 128 -18.64 14.52 9.11
CA PHE A 128 -18.18 14.29 7.75
C PHE A 128 -19.33 14.35 6.74
N LYS A 129 -20.48 13.73 7.04
CA LYS A 129 -21.69 13.79 6.19
C LYS A 129 -22.23 15.21 6.07
N GLU A 130 -22.22 15.98 7.15
CA GLU A 130 -22.62 17.39 7.13
C GLU A 130 -21.67 18.22 6.27
N MET A 131 -20.36 18.09 6.50
CA MET A 131 -19.32 18.80 5.75
C MET A 131 -19.40 18.49 4.24
N ILE A 132 -19.43 17.22 3.86
CA ILE A 132 -19.44 16.82 2.44
C ILE A 132 -20.72 17.28 1.72
N SER A 133 -21.82 17.47 2.45
CA SER A 133 -23.07 18.00 1.89
C SER A 133 -22.96 19.46 1.44
N THR A 134 -22.00 20.20 1.98
CA THR A 134 -21.74 21.62 1.66
C THR A 134 -20.71 21.81 0.55
N LEU A 135 -19.93 20.77 0.22
CA LEU A 135 -18.85 20.86 -0.74
C LEU A 135 -19.37 20.87 -2.19
N PRO A 136 -18.72 21.61 -3.11
CA PRO A 136 -19.00 21.54 -4.54
C PRO A 136 -18.85 20.12 -5.08
N LYS A 137 -19.79 19.69 -5.93
CA LYS A 137 -19.80 18.37 -6.56
C LYS A 137 -19.33 18.45 -8.01
N GLY A 138 -18.51 17.49 -8.41
CA GLY A 138 -17.97 17.33 -9.75
C GLY A 138 -18.30 15.96 -10.35
N ASN A 139 -18.13 15.84 -11.66
CA ASN A 139 -18.25 14.57 -12.36
C ASN A 139 -17.09 13.64 -11.94
N SER A 140 -17.43 12.39 -11.63
CA SER A 140 -16.50 11.38 -11.13
C SER A 140 -15.98 10.40 -12.18
N TRP A 141 -16.18 10.69 -13.47
CA TRP A 141 -15.64 9.92 -14.58
C TRP A 141 -16.05 8.43 -14.56
N GLY A 142 -17.23 8.13 -14.02
CA GLY A 142 -17.78 6.78 -13.93
C GLY A 142 -17.59 6.06 -12.60
N PHE A 143 -17.00 6.72 -11.57
CA PHE A 143 -17.11 6.24 -10.19
C PHE A 143 -18.55 6.41 -9.65
N PRO A 144 -19.00 5.55 -8.71
CA PRO A 144 -20.38 5.57 -8.21
C PRO A 144 -20.76 6.88 -7.50
N ASP A 145 -19.81 7.48 -6.80
CA ASP A 145 -19.99 8.73 -6.06
C ASP A 145 -19.43 9.92 -6.84
N HIS A 146 -19.99 11.10 -6.61
CA HIS A 146 -19.45 12.37 -7.11
C HIS A 146 -18.04 12.64 -6.56
N LEU A 147 -17.26 13.43 -7.29
CA LEU A 147 -16.10 14.09 -6.71
C LEU A 147 -16.56 15.29 -5.89
N TYR A 148 -15.91 15.53 -4.76
CA TYR A 148 -16.15 16.69 -3.90
C TYR A 148 -14.89 17.54 -3.86
N GLN A 149 -15.07 18.85 -4.04
CA GLN A 149 -13.97 19.79 -3.97
C GLN A 149 -13.69 20.15 -2.51
N TYR A 150 -12.59 19.65 -1.96
CA TYR A 150 -12.10 19.98 -0.63
C TYR A 150 -10.78 20.72 -0.76
N GLN A 151 -10.69 21.93 -0.17
CA GLN A 151 -9.47 22.74 -0.18
C GLN A 151 -8.78 22.85 -1.56
N GLY A 152 -9.57 22.99 -2.62
CA GLY A 152 -9.08 23.13 -4.01
C GLY A 152 -8.84 21.81 -4.75
N PHE A 153 -8.91 20.64 -4.11
CA PHE A 153 -8.71 19.34 -4.74
C PHE A 153 -9.97 18.47 -4.78
N TRP A 154 -10.04 17.54 -5.73
CA TRP A 154 -11.23 16.72 -5.99
C TRP A 154 -11.06 15.26 -5.54
N LEU A 155 -11.88 14.80 -4.59
CA LEU A 155 -11.82 13.44 -4.04
C LEU A 155 -13.20 12.80 -3.98
N THR A 156 -13.27 11.48 -4.05
CA THR A 156 -14.50 10.74 -3.69
C THR A 156 -14.58 10.57 -2.17
N PRO A 157 -15.79 10.38 -1.60
CA PRO A 157 -15.99 10.37 -0.15
C PRO A 157 -15.06 9.43 0.63
N PRO A 158 -14.82 8.16 0.23
CA PRO A 158 -13.96 7.27 1.00
C PRO A 158 -12.52 7.78 1.14
N PHE A 159 -11.98 8.39 0.08
CA PHE A 159 -10.61 8.92 0.11
C PHE A 159 -10.53 10.24 0.84
N LEU A 160 -11.54 11.11 0.71
CA LEU A 160 -11.59 12.35 1.49
C LEU A 160 -11.65 12.06 2.99
N GLN A 161 -12.49 11.10 3.38
CA GLN A 161 -12.61 10.67 4.75
C GLN A 161 -11.29 10.13 5.30
N GLY A 162 -10.64 9.23 4.56
CA GLY A 162 -9.37 8.66 4.99
C GLY A 162 -8.22 9.67 5.01
N VAL A 163 -8.23 10.70 4.14
CA VAL A 163 -7.29 11.83 4.23
C VAL A 163 -7.50 12.59 5.54
N MET A 164 -8.75 12.92 5.88
CA MET A 164 -9.06 13.64 7.12
C MET A 164 -8.67 12.84 8.37
N LEU A 165 -9.01 11.55 8.40
CA LEU A 165 -8.59 10.65 9.48
C LEU A 165 -7.07 10.58 9.60
N ALA A 166 -6.35 10.47 8.48
CA ALA A 166 -4.90 10.49 8.50
C ALA A 166 -4.36 11.82 9.03
N GLN A 167 -4.93 12.96 8.66
CA GLN A 167 -4.50 14.26 9.19
C GLN A 167 -4.69 14.39 10.70
N GLU A 168 -5.75 13.77 11.26
CA GLU A 168 -6.07 13.83 12.69
C GLU A 168 -5.31 12.79 13.53
N GLN A 169 -5.08 11.59 12.99
CA GLN A 169 -4.67 10.42 13.78
C GLN A 169 -3.32 9.83 13.37
N PHE A 170 -2.80 10.15 12.19
CA PHE A 170 -1.57 9.52 11.70
C PHE A 170 -0.34 10.10 12.39
N GLU A 171 0.38 9.24 13.13
CA GLU A 171 1.65 9.57 13.76
C GLU A 171 2.84 9.00 12.98
N ALA A 172 3.53 9.89 12.27
CA ALA A 172 4.68 9.52 11.46
C ALA A 172 5.91 9.21 12.32
N GLN A 173 6.67 8.17 11.94
CA GLN A 173 7.97 7.86 12.54
C GLN A 173 9.08 8.51 11.71
N PRO A 174 10.15 9.06 12.32
CA PRO A 174 11.23 9.72 11.56
C PRO A 174 11.90 8.83 10.51
N THR A 175 11.82 7.51 10.67
CA THR A 175 12.34 6.50 9.73
C THR A 175 11.42 6.24 8.53
N ASP A 176 10.19 6.76 8.54
CA ASP A 176 9.21 6.53 7.50
C ASP A 176 9.62 7.16 6.17
N ILE A 177 9.33 6.43 5.10
CA ILE A 177 9.51 6.85 3.72
C ILE A 177 8.13 6.88 3.07
N ILE A 178 7.71 8.08 2.70
CA ILE A 178 6.38 8.34 2.14
C ILE A 178 6.48 8.43 0.62
N LEU A 179 5.83 7.50 -0.08
CA LEU A 179 5.76 7.42 -1.53
C LEU A 179 4.54 8.21 -2.03
N CYS A 180 4.80 9.40 -2.54
CA CYS A 180 3.78 10.34 -2.99
C CYS A 180 3.66 10.32 -4.52
N SER A 181 2.42 10.41 -5.01
CA SER A 181 2.18 10.52 -6.46
C SER A 181 0.77 10.99 -6.73
N ALA A 182 0.57 11.82 -7.76
CA ALA A 182 -0.76 11.91 -8.36
C ALA A 182 -1.16 10.53 -8.91
N PRO A 183 -2.45 10.17 -8.95
CA PRO A 183 -2.87 8.89 -9.52
C PRO A 183 -2.29 8.70 -10.93
N ARG A 184 -1.90 7.46 -11.21
CA ARG A 184 -1.48 7.00 -12.56
C ARG A 184 -0.13 7.50 -13.08
N THR A 185 0.71 8.08 -12.21
CA THR A 185 2.07 8.51 -12.58
C THR A 185 3.18 7.48 -12.35
N GLY A 186 2.85 6.25 -11.90
CA GLY A 186 3.82 5.17 -11.72
C GLY A 186 3.88 4.54 -10.32
N THR A 187 2.91 4.84 -9.47
CA THR A 187 2.85 4.42 -8.05
C THR A 187 3.06 2.93 -7.83
N ALA A 188 2.40 2.05 -8.59
CA ALA A 188 2.57 0.61 -8.43
C ALA A 188 4.01 0.16 -8.69
N TRP A 189 4.66 0.77 -9.70
CA TRP A 189 6.05 0.48 -10.04
C TRP A 189 7.01 1.02 -8.99
N LEU A 190 6.76 2.25 -8.50
CA LEU A 190 7.54 2.83 -7.40
C LEU A 190 7.45 1.96 -6.14
N LYS A 191 6.22 1.58 -5.73
CA LYS A 191 5.97 0.68 -4.59
C LYS A 191 6.76 -0.63 -4.72
N SER A 192 6.75 -1.25 -5.90
CA SER A 192 7.52 -2.48 -6.14
C SER A 192 9.02 -2.28 -6.02
N LEU A 193 9.58 -1.25 -6.66
CA LEU A 193 11.01 -0.97 -6.63
C LEU A 193 11.50 -0.66 -5.21
N THR A 194 10.79 0.20 -4.48
CA THR A 194 11.18 0.58 -3.11
C THR A 194 11.04 -0.60 -2.16
N PHE A 195 9.94 -1.35 -2.24
CA PHE A 195 9.73 -2.54 -1.41
C PHE A 195 10.82 -3.59 -1.65
N ALA A 196 11.02 -3.99 -2.91
CA ALA A 196 12.03 -4.98 -3.28
C ALA A 196 13.43 -4.55 -2.83
N THR A 197 13.76 -3.26 -2.97
CA THR A 197 15.06 -2.72 -2.54
C THR A 197 15.23 -2.77 -1.03
N MET A 198 14.21 -2.37 -0.26
CA MET A 198 14.29 -2.36 1.20
C MET A 198 14.34 -3.76 1.81
N THR A 199 13.68 -4.73 1.18
CA THR A 199 13.57 -6.10 1.71
C THR A 199 14.50 -7.10 1.05
N ARG A 200 15.44 -6.65 0.19
CA ARG A 200 16.30 -7.53 -0.62
C ARG A 200 17.20 -8.48 0.17
N THR A 201 17.48 -8.15 1.44
CA THR A 201 18.24 -9.01 2.36
C THR A 201 17.32 -9.83 3.27
N SER A 202 16.02 -9.55 3.26
CA SER A 202 15.02 -10.21 4.10
C SER A 202 14.28 -11.33 3.36
N TYR A 203 14.22 -11.25 2.03
CA TYR A 203 13.58 -12.25 1.17
C TYR A 203 14.48 -12.59 -0.01
N ASP A 204 14.46 -13.86 -0.39
CA ASP A 204 15.06 -14.31 -1.63
C ASP A 204 14.17 -13.92 -2.83
N ASP A 205 14.77 -13.91 -4.02
CA ASP A 205 14.08 -13.64 -5.29
C ASP A 205 12.83 -14.52 -5.49
N SER A 206 12.78 -15.74 -4.94
CA SER A 206 11.64 -16.65 -5.09
C SER A 206 10.57 -16.53 -4.00
N THR A 207 10.90 -15.93 -2.86
CA THR A 207 10.04 -15.87 -1.66
C THR A 207 9.50 -14.48 -1.38
N THR A 208 9.92 -13.47 -2.16
CA THR A 208 9.44 -12.10 -1.99
C THR A 208 7.91 -12.01 -2.05
N PRO A 209 7.28 -11.22 -1.14
CA PRO A 209 5.84 -10.94 -1.17
C PRO A 209 5.32 -10.44 -2.51
N LEU A 210 6.14 -9.78 -3.32
CA LEU A 210 5.74 -9.27 -4.64
C LEU A 210 5.30 -10.38 -5.63
N HIS A 211 5.63 -11.65 -5.38
CA HIS A 211 5.19 -12.77 -6.23
C HIS A 211 3.73 -13.18 -6.01
N PHE A 212 3.21 -12.98 -4.80
CA PHE A 212 1.89 -13.47 -4.40
C PHE A 212 1.00 -12.39 -3.76
N LYS A 213 1.51 -11.18 -3.56
CA LYS A 213 0.77 -9.97 -3.19
C LYS A 213 0.98 -8.89 -4.24
N MET A 214 0.00 -8.01 -4.40
CA MET A 214 0.16 -6.90 -5.33
C MET A 214 0.97 -5.76 -4.71
N PRO A 215 1.57 -4.86 -5.50
CA PRO A 215 2.39 -3.77 -4.97
C PRO A 215 1.66 -2.86 -3.98
N HIS A 216 0.34 -2.72 -4.13
CA HIS A 216 -0.51 -1.94 -3.23
C HIS A 216 -0.79 -2.63 -1.88
N ASP A 217 -0.65 -3.96 -1.79
CA ASP A 217 -0.81 -4.70 -0.53
C ASP A 217 0.47 -4.63 0.33
N VAL A 218 1.64 -4.59 -0.32
CA VAL A 218 2.94 -4.61 0.38
C VAL A 218 3.41 -3.22 0.80
N VAL A 219 2.88 -2.17 0.17
CA VAL A 219 3.05 -0.78 0.59
C VAL A 219 1.65 -0.15 0.65
N PRO A 220 1.02 -0.06 1.83
CA PRO A 220 -0.36 0.42 1.97
C PRO A 220 -0.49 1.91 1.66
N PHE A 221 -1.68 2.33 1.22
CA PHE A 221 -2.03 3.75 1.17
C PHE A 221 -2.42 4.26 2.55
N MET A 222 -1.88 5.40 2.95
CA MET A 222 -2.13 6.03 4.25
C MET A 222 -3.61 6.38 4.40
N GLU A 223 -4.15 7.10 3.43
CA GLU A 223 -5.53 7.62 3.41
C GLU A 223 -6.60 6.57 3.12
N LEU A 224 -6.25 5.28 3.14
CA LEU A 224 -7.24 4.22 2.93
C LEU A 224 -6.88 2.94 3.65
N ASP A 225 -5.77 2.32 3.27
CA ASP A 225 -5.41 1.00 3.78
C ASP A 225 -4.94 1.08 5.24
N HIS A 226 -4.28 2.17 5.64
CA HIS A 226 -3.84 2.40 7.03
C HIS A 226 -4.91 3.11 7.86
N ALA A 227 -5.53 4.18 7.35
CA ALA A 227 -6.55 4.94 8.06
C ALA A 227 -7.75 4.10 8.49
N HIS A 228 -8.13 3.08 7.69
CA HIS A 228 -9.22 2.17 8.05
C HIS A 228 -8.74 0.88 8.74
N PHE A 229 -7.46 0.53 8.64
CA PHE A 229 -6.92 -0.74 9.15
C PHE A 229 -5.44 -0.59 9.52
N SER A 230 -5.16 -0.15 10.74
CA SER A 230 -3.81 0.11 11.24
C SER A 230 -2.88 -1.11 11.11
N ALA A 231 -3.44 -2.33 11.21
CA ALA A 231 -2.75 -3.62 11.06
C ALA A 231 -2.18 -3.92 9.64
N ASN A 232 -2.52 -3.12 8.62
CA ASN A 232 -1.98 -3.28 7.26
C ASN A 232 -0.55 -2.75 7.11
N ARG A 233 -0.03 -2.02 8.11
CA ARG A 233 1.36 -1.53 8.10
C ARG A 233 2.28 -2.61 8.68
N HIS A 234 3.20 -3.11 7.87
CA HIS A 234 4.25 -3.98 8.40
C HIS A 234 5.24 -3.15 9.22
N LEU A 235 5.26 -3.34 10.54
CA LEU A 235 6.09 -2.57 11.48
C LEU A 235 7.60 -2.59 11.17
N GLY A 236 8.09 -3.60 10.43
CA GLY A 236 9.49 -3.70 10.01
C GLY A 236 9.83 -3.04 8.67
N ILE A 237 8.83 -2.55 7.92
CA ILE A 237 9.03 -1.95 6.59
C ILE A 237 8.45 -0.52 6.63
N PRO A 238 9.28 0.52 6.74
CA PRO A 238 8.84 1.90 6.92
C PRO A 238 8.41 2.56 5.59
N LEU A 239 7.63 1.85 4.78
CA LEU A 239 7.09 2.33 3.50
C LEU A 239 5.59 2.55 3.61
N LEU A 240 5.15 3.76 3.30
CA LEU A 240 3.75 4.14 3.14
C LEU A 240 3.60 4.89 1.83
N ALA A 241 2.42 4.87 1.24
CA ALA A 241 2.14 5.67 0.05
C ALA A 241 0.91 6.54 0.23
N THR A 242 0.81 7.56 -0.60
CA THR A 242 -0.37 8.41 -0.63
C THR A 242 -0.55 9.05 -2.00
N HIS A 243 -1.82 9.27 -2.36
CA HIS A 243 -2.22 10.14 -3.45
C HIS A 243 -2.59 11.54 -2.98
N ALA A 244 -2.48 11.83 -1.69
CA ALA A 244 -2.79 13.14 -1.14
C ALA A 244 -1.88 14.23 -1.74
N PRO A 245 -2.44 15.41 -2.11
CA PRO A 245 -1.67 16.61 -2.39
C PRO A 245 -0.78 16.97 -1.20
N TYR A 246 0.30 17.71 -1.43
CA TYR A 246 1.23 18.08 -0.36
C TYR A 246 0.55 18.80 0.81
N SER A 247 -0.43 19.67 0.53
CA SER A 247 -1.21 20.40 1.54
C SER A 247 -2.06 19.51 2.44
N PHE A 248 -2.30 18.25 2.05
CA PHE A 248 -3.12 17.31 2.80
C PHE A 248 -2.29 16.32 3.62
N LEU A 249 -0.96 16.38 3.52
CA LEU A 249 -0.11 15.51 4.34
C LEU A 249 -0.27 15.87 5.83
N PRO A 250 -0.36 14.87 6.73
CA PRO A 250 -0.31 15.10 8.16
C PRO A 250 0.91 15.93 8.57
N THR A 251 0.74 16.82 9.55
CA THR A 251 1.83 17.64 10.08
C THR A 251 2.93 16.78 10.68
N SER A 252 2.58 15.62 11.28
CA SER A 252 3.54 14.63 11.76
C SER A 252 4.52 14.17 10.66
N ILE A 253 4.08 14.07 9.39
CA ILE A 253 4.98 13.78 8.26
C ILE A 253 5.82 15.00 7.90
N ILE A 254 5.24 16.20 7.91
CA ILE A 254 5.93 17.45 7.49
C ILE A 254 7.01 17.85 8.49
N ASP A 255 6.74 17.71 9.79
CA ASP A 255 7.61 18.20 10.87
C ASP A 255 8.64 17.15 11.33
N SER A 256 8.45 15.88 10.96
CA SER A 256 9.38 14.80 11.32
C SER A 256 10.54 14.63 10.33
N GLY A 257 11.45 13.70 10.66
CA GLY A 257 12.56 13.29 9.80
C GLY A 257 12.16 12.40 8.61
N CYS A 258 10.87 12.13 8.37
CA CYS A 258 10.43 11.26 7.29
C CYS A 258 11.00 11.71 5.95
N LYS A 259 11.36 10.75 5.10
CA LYS A 259 11.75 11.03 3.71
C LYS A 259 10.56 10.94 2.80
N ILE A 260 10.49 11.80 1.79
CA ILE A 260 9.37 11.85 0.84
C ILE A 260 9.90 11.59 -0.57
N ILE A 261 9.34 10.59 -1.25
CA ILE A 261 9.66 10.26 -2.63
C ILE A 261 8.44 10.58 -3.49
N TYR A 262 8.55 11.58 -4.35
CA TYR A 262 7.47 11.97 -5.26
C TYR A 262 7.76 11.51 -6.69
N ILE A 263 6.78 10.89 -7.37
CA ILE A 263 6.86 10.55 -8.79
C ILE A 263 5.80 11.28 -9.62
N CYS A 264 6.25 12.03 -10.63
CA CYS A 264 5.40 12.64 -11.64
C CYS A 264 5.56 11.95 -13.00
N ARG A 265 4.71 12.32 -13.96
CA ARG A 265 4.68 11.77 -15.31
C ARG A 265 4.19 12.85 -16.28
N ASP A 266 4.42 12.72 -17.58
CA ASP A 266 3.79 13.63 -18.54
C ASP A 266 2.25 13.68 -18.33
N PRO A 267 1.62 14.86 -18.29
CA PRO A 267 0.19 15.02 -18.04
C PRO A 267 -0.70 14.33 -19.08
N LYS A 268 -0.26 14.27 -20.35
CA LYS A 268 -1.03 13.66 -21.44
C LYS A 268 -1.07 12.15 -21.26
N ASP A 269 0.07 11.57 -20.94
CA ASP A 269 0.18 10.14 -20.61
C ASP A 269 -0.57 9.80 -19.32
N THR A 270 -0.56 10.70 -18.33
CA THR A 270 -1.30 10.58 -17.07
C THR A 270 -2.80 10.57 -17.33
N PHE A 271 -3.31 11.54 -18.11
CA PHE A 271 -4.71 11.61 -18.53
C PHE A 271 -5.16 10.32 -19.22
N VAL A 272 -4.43 9.85 -20.24
CA VAL A 272 -4.77 8.61 -20.96
C VAL A 272 -4.81 7.41 -20.01
N SER A 273 -3.87 7.35 -19.06
CA SER A 273 -3.83 6.28 -18.06
C SER A 273 -4.99 6.36 -17.05
N LEU A 274 -5.40 7.58 -16.67
CA LEU A 274 -6.53 7.86 -15.78
C LEU A 274 -7.85 7.52 -16.44
N TYR A 275 -8.09 8.02 -17.65
CA TYR A 275 -9.27 7.69 -18.45
C TYR A 275 -9.47 6.18 -18.55
N HIS A 276 -8.41 5.44 -18.95
CA HIS A 276 -8.52 3.99 -19.10
C HIS A 276 -8.82 3.23 -17.79
N ILE A 277 -8.29 3.67 -16.64
CA ILE A 277 -8.62 3.00 -15.37
C ILE A 277 -10.05 3.30 -14.96
N CYS A 278 -10.52 4.54 -15.12
CA CYS A 278 -11.90 4.93 -14.82
C CYS A 278 -12.87 4.18 -15.73
N THR A 279 -12.59 4.07 -17.03
CA THR A 279 -13.41 3.27 -17.96
C THR A 279 -13.44 1.78 -17.58
N ARG A 280 -12.31 1.20 -17.16
CA ARG A 280 -12.25 -0.20 -16.73
C ARG A 280 -13.03 -0.43 -15.45
N TYR A 281 -12.93 0.49 -14.50
CA TYR A 281 -13.68 0.46 -13.26
C TYR A 281 -15.19 0.60 -13.51
N ALA A 282 -15.60 1.58 -14.32
CA ALA A 282 -17.00 1.76 -14.69
C ALA A 282 -17.59 0.49 -15.32
N LYS A 283 -16.84 -0.12 -16.25
CA LYS A 283 -17.22 -1.41 -16.86
C LYS A 283 -17.33 -2.55 -15.86
N SER A 284 -16.42 -2.65 -14.87
CA SER A 284 -16.49 -3.71 -13.86
C SER A 284 -17.65 -3.52 -12.88
N LYS A 285 -18.12 -2.28 -12.70
CA LYS A 285 -19.30 -1.93 -11.89
C LYS A 285 -20.60 -1.82 -12.70
N ASN A 286 -20.58 -2.16 -14.00
CA ASN A 286 -21.71 -2.02 -14.93
C ASN A 286 -22.28 -0.58 -15.01
N THR A 287 -21.45 0.44 -14.83
CA THR A 287 -21.81 1.85 -15.01
C THR A 287 -21.35 2.35 -16.39
N GLN A 288 -21.97 3.43 -16.87
CA GLN A 288 -21.55 4.05 -18.13
C GLN A 288 -20.23 4.81 -17.92
N PRO A 289 -19.19 4.52 -18.72
CA PRO A 289 -17.96 5.30 -18.69
C PRO A 289 -18.22 6.70 -19.24
N ILE A 290 -17.46 7.68 -18.75
CA ILE A 290 -17.45 9.03 -19.32
C ILE A 290 -16.91 9.00 -20.76
N GLU A 291 -17.40 9.89 -21.61
CA GLU A 291 -16.87 10.09 -22.95
C GLU A 291 -15.47 10.72 -22.91
N LEU A 292 -14.62 10.38 -23.89
CA LEU A 292 -13.21 10.78 -23.88
C LEU A 292 -13.03 12.31 -23.91
N ASP A 293 -13.80 13.00 -24.74
CA ASP A 293 -13.68 14.45 -24.92
C ASP A 293 -14.12 15.19 -23.65
N GLU A 294 -15.23 14.76 -23.04
CA GLU A 294 -15.70 15.30 -21.75
C GLU A 294 -14.68 15.06 -20.63
N ALA A 295 -14.10 13.85 -20.55
CA ALA A 295 -13.05 13.56 -19.57
C ALA A 295 -11.81 14.43 -19.78
N PHE A 296 -11.45 14.73 -21.03
CA PHE A 296 -10.31 15.59 -21.34
C PHE A 296 -10.56 17.03 -20.92
N GLU A 297 -11.74 17.58 -21.20
CA GLU A 297 -12.13 18.92 -20.77
C GLU A 297 -12.08 19.04 -19.23
N LEU A 298 -12.70 18.09 -18.52
CA LEU A 298 -12.65 18.05 -17.05
C LEU A 298 -11.23 17.89 -16.50
N PHE A 299 -10.35 17.16 -17.18
CA PHE A 299 -8.94 17.05 -16.79
C PHE A 299 -8.24 18.40 -16.85
N CYS A 300 -8.45 19.14 -17.95
CA CYS A 300 -7.90 20.47 -18.18
C CYS A 300 -8.44 21.50 -17.18
N GLU A 301 -9.71 21.38 -16.80
CA GLU A 301 -10.34 22.19 -15.73
C GLU A 301 -9.89 21.80 -14.32
N GLY A 302 -9.13 20.70 -14.18
CA GLY A 302 -8.66 20.19 -12.90
C GLY A 302 -9.66 19.32 -12.14
N VAL A 303 -10.85 19.06 -12.71
CA VAL A 303 -11.90 18.21 -12.15
C VAL A 303 -11.61 16.74 -12.47
N ASN A 304 -10.64 16.17 -11.76
CA ASN A 304 -10.26 14.77 -11.85
C ASN A 304 -9.82 14.24 -10.49
N TRP A 305 -9.67 12.93 -10.35
CA TRP A 305 -9.34 12.31 -9.06
C TRP A 305 -7.97 12.80 -8.52
N TYR A 306 -7.98 13.44 -7.35
CA TYR A 306 -6.86 14.19 -6.75
C TYR A 306 -6.36 15.39 -7.57
N GLY A 307 -7.13 15.83 -8.56
CA GLY A 307 -6.86 17.03 -9.35
C GLY A 307 -7.17 18.31 -8.59
N PRO A 308 -6.66 19.47 -9.05
CA PRO A 308 -5.96 19.67 -10.32
C PRO A 308 -4.55 19.05 -10.37
N TYR A 309 -4.22 18.41 -11.50
CA TYR A 309 -2.95 17.68 -11.65
C TYR A 309 -1.73 18.60 -11.50
N TRP A 310 -1.81 19.81 -12.06
CA TRP A 310 -0.72 20.77 -12.05
C TRP A 310 -0.42 21.26 -10.64
N ASP A 311 -1.45 21.70 -9.90
CA ASP A 311 -1.33 22.10 -8.50
C ASP A 311 -0.78 20.95 -7.63
N HIS A 312 -1.22 19.71 -7.89
CA HIS A 312 -0.71 18.54 -7.20
C HIS A 312 0.82 18.41 -7.38
N VAL A 313 1.31 18.46 -8.63
CA VAL A 313 2.75 18.37 -8.91
C VAL A 313 3.52 19.58 -8.36
N LEU A 314 2.97 20.78 -8.54
CA LEU A 314 3.59 22.03 -8.09
C LEU A 314 3.73 22.11 -6.58
N GLY A 315 2.76 21.60 -5.81
CA GLY A 315 2.83 21.56 -4.35
C GLY A 315 4.07 20.79 -3.86
N TYR A 316 4.28 19.58 -4.39
CA TYR A 316 5.45 18.77 -4.07
C TYR A 316 6.75 19.36 -4.63
N TRP A 317 6.71 20.01 -5.80
CA TRP A 317 7.87 20.67 -6.37
C TRP A 317 8.34 21.85 -5.50
N LYS A 318 7.42 22.70 -5.03
CA LYS A 318 7.71 23.82 -4.13
C LYS A 318 8.29 23.32 -2.80
N ALA A 319 7.66 22.31 -2.18
CA ALA A 319 8.14 21.70 -0.95
C ALA A 319 9.57 21.14 -1.08
N ARG A 320 9.90 20.54 -2.23
CA ARG A 320 11.26 20.08 -2.52
C ARG A 320 12.28 21.23 -2.58
N LEU A 321 11.91 22.39 -3.11
CA LEU A 321 12.81 23.54 -3.17
C LEU A 321 13.12 24.09 -1.76
N GLU A 322 12.15 23.98 -0.84
CA GLU A 322 12.29 24.41 0.55
C GLU A 322 13.06 23.40 1.41
N HIS A 323 12.89 22.10 1.15
CA HIS A 323 13.49 21.01 1.93
C HIS A 323 14.21 19.97 1.04
N PRO A 324 15.29 20.33 0.33
CA PRO A 324 15.90 19.47 -0.69
C PRO A 324 16.39 18.12 -0.17
N ASP A 325 16.80 18.03 1.09
CA ASP A 325 17.30 16.79 1.72
C ASP A 325 16.18 15.82 2.10
N LYS A 326 14.95 16.33 2.27
CA LYS A 326 13.77 15.54 2.66
C LYS A 326 13.04 14.94 1.46
N PHE A 327 13.25 15.49 0.26
CA PHE A 327 12.53 15.09 -0.94
C PHE A 327 13.43 14.41 -1.97
N LEU A 328 12.93 13.35 -2.60
CA LEU A 328 13.41 12.83 -3.87
C LEU A 328 12.30 12.94 -4.89
N PHE A 329 12.51 13.76 -5.93
CA PHE A 329 11.53 13.97 -7.00
C PHE A 329 11.97 13.22 -8.25
N LEU A 330 11.06 12.42 -8.79
CA LEU A 330 11.29 11.48 -9.88
C LEU A 330 10.31 11.76 -11.02
N LYS A 331 10.76 11.55 -12.25
CA LYS A 331 9.89 11.51 -13.42
C LYS A 331 9.82 10.09 -13.96
N TYR A 332 8.61 9.62 -14.23
CA TYR A 332 8.37 8.28 -14.76
C TYR A 332 9.17 8.00 -16.03
N GLU A 333 9.25 8.98 -16.93
CA GLU A 333 9.96 8.88 -18.21
C GLU A 333 11.46 8.68 -18.00
N GLU A 334 12.07 9.46 -17.11
CA GLU A 334 13.50 9.37 -16.80
C GLU A 334 13.83 8.03 -16.11
N MET A 335 12.98 7.59 -15.17
CA MET A 335 13.10 6.27 -14.55
C MET A 335 13.00 5.13 -15.57
N ASN A 336 12.17 5.28 -16.59
CA ASN A 336 11.99 4.27 -17.63
C ASN A 336 13.16 4.25 -18.63
N GLU A 337 13.90 5.34 -18.79
CA GLU A 337 15.11 5.40 -19.63
C GLU A 337 16.30 4.68 -18.97
N ASP A 338 16.50 4.87 -17.66
CA ASP A 338 17.57 4.19 -16.91
C ASP A 338 17.10 3.76 -15.51
N THR A 339 16.34 2.67 -15.45
CA THR A 339 15.76 2.20 -14.19
C THR A 339 16.82 1.79 -13.18
N VAL A 340 17.94 1.22 -13.61
CA VAL A 340 19.00 0.77 -12.69
C VAL A 340 19.65 1.97 -12.00
N PHE A 341 19.94 3.03 -12.74
CA PHE A 341 20.46 4.27 -12.16
C PHE A 341 19.50 4.86 -11.11
N TYR A 342 18.22 5.00 -11.46
CA TYR A 342 17.22 5.54 -10.53
C TYR A 342 16.95 4.62 -9.34
N LEU A 343 17.08 3.30 -9.50
CA LEU A 343 16.99 2.35 -8.40
C LEU A 343 18.13 2.54 -7.38
N LYS A 344 19.37 2.73 -7.86
CA LYS A 344 20.52 3.02 -6.99
C LYS A 344 20.30 4.35 -6.24
N LYS A 345 19.85 5.38 -6.93
CA LYS A 345 19.50 6.69 -6.33
C LYS A 345 18.39 6.56 -5.29
N LEU A 346 17.36 5.74 -5.56
CA LEU A 346 16.31 5.41 -4.60
C LEU A 346 16.89 4.74 -3.36
N ALA A 347 17.73 3.72 -3.53
CA ALA A 347 18.35 2.98 -2.43
C ALA A 347 19.21 3.89 -1.54
N GLU A 348 20.04 4.75 -2.13
CA GLU A 348 20.83 5.76 -1.42
C GLU A 348 19.94 6.71 -0.63
N PHE A 349 18.89 7.25 -1.28
CA PHE A 349 17.97 8.16 -0.63
C PHE A 349 17.21 7.48 0.52
N MET A 350 16.78 6.22 0.37
CA MET A 350 16.12 5.45 1.44
C MET A 350 17.08 5.05 2.57
N GLY A 351 18.40 5.25 2.43
CA GLY A 351 19.39 4.88 3.44
C GLY A 351 19.80 3.40 3.40
N CYS A 352 19.52 2.72 2.30
CA CYS A 352 19.85 1.30 2.09
C CYS A 352 20.63 1.10 0.78
N ALA A 353 21.61 1.97 0.52
CA ALA A 353 22.45 1.95 -0.68
C ALA A 353 23.04 0.55 -0.97
N PHE A 354 23.23 0.24 -2.24
CA PHE A 354 23.81 -1.04 -2.64
C PHE A 354 25.32 -1.06 -2.39
N SER A 355 25.82 -2.15 -1.80
CA SER A 355 27.25 -2.35 -1.60
C SER A 355 28.00 -2.54 -2.94
N SER A 356 29.33 -2.48 -2.91
CA SER A 356 30.13 -2.75 -4.11
C SER A 356 29.98 -4.19 -4.58
N GLU A 357 29.84 -5.13 -3.62
CA GLU A 357 29.57 -6.54 -3.89
C GLU A 357 28.20 -6.73 -4.54
N GLU A 358 27.14 -6.14 -3.97
CA GLU A 358 25.77 -6.23 -4.52
C GLU A 358 25.71 -5.71 -5.98
N GLN A 359 26.45 -4.65 -6.27
CA GLN A 359 26.54 -4.10 -7.62
C GLN A 359 27.31 -5.01 -8.58
N GLN A 360 28.39 -5.66 -8.13
CA GLN A 360 29.13 -6.63 -8.94
C GLN A 360 28.32 -7.90 -9.21
N GLU A 361 27.50 -8.32 -8.24
CA GLU A 361 26.60 -9.48 -8.35
C GLU A 361 25.31 -9.19 -9.15
N GLY A 362 25.11 -7.95 -9.58
CA GLY A 362 23.97 -7.52 -10.37
C GLY A 362 22.65 -7.51 -9.60
N VAL A 363 22.68 -7.29 -8.28
CA VAL A 363 21.46 -7.20 -7.45
C VAL A 363 20.51 -6.10 -7.93
N PRO A 364 20.96 -4.87 -8.26
CA PRO A 364 20.08 -3.84 -8.80
C PRO A 364 19.37 -4.29 -10.09
N GLU A 365 20.08 -4.93 -11.01
CA GLU A 365 19.56 -5.42 -12.28
C GLU A 365 18.53 -6.53 -12.08
N LYS A 366 18.74 -7.43 -11.10
CA LYS A 366 17.76 -8.46 -10.71
C LYS A 366 16.48 -7.82 -10.18
N ILE A 367 16.58 -6.84 -9.29
CA ILE A 367 15.43 -6.11 -8.75
C ILE A 367 14.67 -5.40 -9.86
N VAL A 368 15.36 -4.69 -10.77
CA VAL A 368 14.73 -4.03 -11.93
C VAL A 368 13.99 -5.04 -12.80
N LYS A 369 14.60 -6.19 -13.10
CA LYS A 369 13.96 -7.25 -13.89
C LYS A 369 12.72 -7.80 -13.20
N MET A 370 12.81 -8.09 -11.90
CA MET A 370 11.70 -8.57 -11.09
C MET A 370 10.55 -7.55 -11.02
N CYS A 371 10.88 -6.27 -10.88
CA CYS A 371 9.91 -5.19 -10.78
C CYS A 371 9.46 -4.63 -12.15
N SER A 372 9.90 -5.24 -13.26
CA SER A 372 9.54 -4.80 -14.59
C SER A 372 8.04 -4.95 -14.83
N PHE A 373 7.47 -4.08 -15.67
CA PHE A 373 6.06 -4.17 -16.03
C PHE A 373 5.70 -5.55 -16.60
N GLU A 374 6.56 -6.10 -17.48
CA GLU A 374 6.35 -7.42 -18.07
C GLU A 374 6.29 -8.52 -17.01
N ASN A 375 7.18 -8.49 -16.01
CA ASN A 375 7.17 -9.51 -14.96
C ASN A 375 5.95 -9.33 -14.04
N ILE A 376 5.77 -8.15 -13.43
CA ILE A 376 4.71 -7.93 -12.44
C ILE A 376 3.32 -8.15 -13.05
N SER A 377 3.06 -7.64 -14.26
CA SER A 377 1.73 -7.81 -14.89
C SER A 377 1.42 -9.26 -15.28
N ASN A 378 2.44 -10.12 -15.37
CA ASN A 378 2.27 -11.53 -15.72
C ASN A 378 2.12 -12.47 -14.51
N LEU A 379 2.30 -11.98 -13.29
CA LEU A 379 2.09 -12.77 -12.08
C LEU A 379 0.61 -13.11 -11.89
N GLU A 380 0.32 -14.32 -11.42
CA GLU A 380 -1.06 -14.80 -11.24
C GLU A 380 -1.88 -13.90 -10.30
N VAL A 381 -1.28 -13.45 -9.19
CA VAL A 381 -1.91 -12.48 -8.28
C VAL A 381 -2.36 -11.21 -9.00
N ASN A 382 -1.63 -10.75 -10.01
CA ASN A 382 -1.94 -9.52 -10.74
C ASN A 382 -2.90 -9.74 -11.91
N LYS A 383 -3.06 -10.98 -12.38
CA LYS A 383 -4.01 -11.34 -13.45
C LYS A 383 -5.41 -11.63 -12.92
N SER A 384 -5.50 -12.35 -11.82
CA SER A 384 -6.77 -12.91 -11.31
C SER A 384 -7.11 -12.51 -9.87
N GLY A 385 -6.13 -11.98 -9.12
CA GLY A 385 -6.34 -11.53 -7.75
C GLY A 385 -7.20 -10.27 -7.64
N LYS A 386 -7.61 -9.99 -6.41
CA LYS A 386 -8.36 -8.79 -6.04
C LYS A 386 -7.66 -8.06 -4.91
N HIS A 387 -7.62 -6.76 -5.03
CA HIS A 387 -7.18 -5.86 -3.97
C HIS A 387 -8.35 -5.63 -3.02
N ARG A 388 -8.04 -5.52 -1.73
CA ARG A 388 -9.00 -5.15 -0.69
C ARG A 388 -10.19 -6.11 -0.62
N GLU A 389 -9.94 -7.40 -0.85
CA GLU A 389 -10.97 -8.43 -0.76
C GLU A 389 -11.60 -8.41 0.64
N GLY A 390 -12.93 -8.38 0.71
CA GLY A 390 -13.69 -8.20 1.95
C GLY A 390 -14.05 -6.74 2.29
N GLN A 391 -13.47 -5.72 1.63
CA GLN A 391 -13.73 -4.29 1.91
C GLN A 391 -14.85 -3.68 1.03
N GLY A 392 -15.89 -4.46 0.74
CA GLY A 392 -17.10 -3.99 0.05
C GLY A 392 -16.86 -3.31 -1.31
N ASN A 393 -17.28 -2.05 -1.45
CA ASN A 393 -17.25 -1.32 -2.72
C ASN A 393 -15.85 -0.95 -3.22
N LEU A 394 -14.84 -1.01 -2.33
CA LEU A 394 -13.43 -0.72 -2.64
C LEU A 394 -12.70 -1.89 -3.30
N VAL A 395 -13.31 -3.09 -3.32
CA VAL A 395 -12.75 -4.28 -3.95
C VAL A 395 -12.52 -4.02 -5.44
N THR A 396 -11.30 -4.31 -5.88
CA THR A 396 -10.84 -4.00 -7.23
C THR A 396 -10.02 -5.14 -7.79
N GLU A 397 -10.29 -5.58 -9.03
CA GLU A 397 -9.48 -6.62 -9.68
C GLU A 397 -8.06 -6.12 -9.99
N ASN A 398 -7.03 -6.90 -9.68
CA ASN A 398 -5.64 -6.44 -9.78
C ASN A 398 -5.23 -6.10 -11.22
N LYS A 399 -5.79 -6.78 -12.20
CA LYS A 399 -5.50 -6.57 -13.62
C LYS A 399 -5.83 -5.16 -14.12
N ILE A 400 -6.70 -4.40 -13.43
CA ILE A 400 -7.07 -3.06 -13.90
C ILE A 400 -5.89 -2.08 -13.85
N TYR A 401 -4.96 -2.29 -12.92
CA TYR A 401 -3.81 -1.41 -12.70
C TYR A 401 -2.77 -1.52 -13.82
N PHE A 402 -2.71 -2.67 -14.51
CA PHE A 402 -1.73 -2.97 -15.55
C PHE A 402 -2.32 -2.74 -16.95
N ARG A 403 -1.67 -1.91 -17.77
CA ARG A 403 -2.13 -1.57 -19.14
C ARG A 403 -1.09 -1.88 -20.21
N LYS A 404 -0.04 -1.05 -20.31
CA LYS A 404 0.98 -1.17 -21.36
C LYS A 404 2.41 -0.90 -20.88
N GLY A 405 2.60 -0.31 -19.69
CA GLY A 405 3.94 -0.07 -19.12
C GLY A 405 4.91 0.69 -20.02
N LYS A 406 4.39 1.58 -20.88
CA LYS A 406 5.18 2.34 -21.86
C LYS A 406 4.81 3.82 -21.78
N SER A 407 5.78 4.69 -22.03
CA SER A 407 5.56 6.05 -22.52
C SER A 407 5.21 5.95 -24.02
N GLU A 408 4.02 6.39 -24.41
CA GLU A 408 3.56 6.25 -25.79
C GLU A 408 4.01 7.46 -26.61
N ARG A 409 5.09 7.35 -27.42
CA ARG A 409 5.23 8.29 -28.57
C ARG A 409 4.08 8.00 -29.54
N ARG A 410 3.11 8.92 -29.70
CA ARG A 410 1.86 8.70 -30.45
C ARG A 410 1.49 9.83 -31.44
N PRO A 411 0.51 9.59 -32.37
CA PRO A 411 0.50 10.13 -33.73
C PRO A 411 0.08 11.60 -33.86
N LYS A 412 0.62 12.27 -34.87
CA LYS A 412 0.58 13.72 -35.15
C LYS A 412 -0.80 14.40 -35.24
N SER A 413 -1.93 13.67 -35.24
CA SER A 413 -3.25 14.24 -35.55
C SER A 413 -4.10 14.64 -34.34
N LEU A 414 -4.04 13.93 -33.21
CA LEU A 414 -4.63 14.41 -31.94
C LEU A 414 -3.67 15.34 -31.17
N SER A 415 -2.37 15.28 -31.50
CA SER A 415 -1.32 16.04 -30.82
C SER A 415 -1.47 17.55 -31.06
N ALA A 416 -1.88 18.00 -32.24
CA ALA A 416 -1.90 19.44 -32.56
C ALA A 416 -2.88 20.28 -31.71
N SER A 417 -4.10 19.78 -31.44
CA SER A 417 -5.10 20.55 -30.67
C SER A 417 -4.80 20.52 -29.17
N VAL A 418 -4.38 19.37 -28.65
CA VAL A 418 -4.07 19.15 -27.23
C VAL A 418 -2.70 19.71 -26.83
N ASP A 419 -1.68 19.63 -27.70
CA ASP A 419 -0.36 20.21 -27.46
C ASP A 419 -0.43 21.75 -27.44
N SER A 420 -1.36 22.37 -28.19
CA SER A 420 -1.55 23.83 -28.14
C SER A 420 -2.11 24.28 -26.78
N ALA A 421 -3.15 23.61 -26.27
CA ALA A 421 -3.77 23.95 -24.99
C ALA A 421 -2.85 23.68 -23.79
N THR A 422 -2.16 22.54 -23.79
CA THR A 422 -1.26 22.14 -22.69
C THR A 422 0.06 22.92 -22.69
N SER A 423 0.62 23.24 -23.86
CA SER A 423 1.85 24.05 -23.94
C SER A 423 1.58 25.52 -23.62
N GLU A 424 0.46 26.09 -24.08
CA GLU A 424 0.11 27.47 -23.75
C GLU A 424 -0.16 27.65 -22.25
N GLN A 425 -0.83 26.70 -21.60
CA GLN A 425 -1.15 26.81 -20.18
C GLN A 425 0.10 26.57 -19.30
N SER A 426 0.92 25.57 -19.64
CA SER A 426 2.20 25.34 -18.97
C SER A 426 3.18 26.51 -19.15
N GLN A 427 3.20 27.16 -20.32
CA GLN A 427 4.03 28.34 -20.57
C GLN A 427 3.51 29.58 -19.83
N LYS A 428 2.20 29.86 -19.88
CA LYS A 428 1.59 31.00 -19.19
C LYS A 428 1.80 30.92 -17.67
N GLU A 429 1.74 29.72 -17.08
CA GLU A 429 1.94 29.51 -15.65
C GLU A 429 3.43 29.50 -15.25
N ALA A 430 4.33 28.99 -16.10
CA ALA A 430 5.77 29.10 -15.89
C ALA A 430 6.27 30.56 -15.97
N GLU A 431 5.72 31.35 -16.89
CA GLU A 431 6.00 32.78 -17.02
C GLU A 431 5.45 33.59 -15.85
N ALA A 432 4.23 33.30 -15.39
CA ALA A 432 3.64 33.92 -14.20
C ALA A 432 4.49 33.67 -12.94
N ASN A 433 4.94 32.43 -12.72
CA ASN A 433 5.80 32.08 -11.59
C ASN A 433 7.21 32.70 -11.68
N THR A 434 7.75 32.85 -12.89
CA THR A 434 9.04 33.53 -13.11
C THR A 434 8.92 35.03 -12.79
N GLN A 435 7.80 35.65 -13.15
CA GLN A 435 7.53 37.05 -12.87
C GLN A 435 7.29 37.30 -11.37
N GLU A 436 6.60 36.38 -10.69
CA GLU A 436 6.35 36.48 -9.25
C GLU A 436 7.65 36.31 -8.44
N ASN A 437 8.53 35.38 -8.83
CA ASN A 437 9.86 35.22 -8.23
C ASN A 437 10.77 36.42 -8.48
N ARG A 438 10.72 37.04 -9.67
CA ARG A 438 11.44 38.30 -9.95
C ARG A 438 10.94 39.44 -9.07
N ASN A 439 9.63 39.55 -8.89
CA ASN A 439 9.03 40.57 -8.03
C ASN A 439 9.34 40.34 -6.54
N ARG A 440 9.44 39.08 -6.10
CA ARG A 440 9.82 38.73 -4.72
C ARG A 440 11.28 39.05 -4.43
N ASN A 441 12.19 38.72 -5.36
CA ASN A 441 13.61 39.02 -5.26
C ASN A 441 13.91 40.53 -5.36
N ALA A 442 13.13 41.28 -6.13
CA ALA A 442 13.23 42.73 -6.19
C ALA A 442 12.79 43.39 -4.86
N ARG A 443 11.81 42.80 -4.15
CA ARG A 443 11.34 43.31 -2.85
C ARG A 443 12.32 43.02 -1.71
N THR A 444 13.01 41.89 -1.71
CA THR A 444 14.05 41.60 -0.72
C THR A 444 15.31 42.43 -0.95
N ALA A 445 15.69 42.72 -2.20
CA ALA A 445 16.83 43.58 -2.50
C ALA A 445 16.63 45.05 -2.03
N THR A 446 15.38 45.54 -1.99
CA THR A 446 15.08 46.90 -1.50
C THR A 446 15.04 47.05 0.02
N VAL A 447 15.05 45.95 0.79
CA VAL A 447 15.02 46.00 2.28
C VAL A 447 16.42 46.00 2.88
N ASP A 448 17.45 45.56 2.14
CA ASP A 448 18.85 45.56 2.59
C ASP A 448 19.61 46.87 2.28
N GLU A 449 18.96 47.88 1.66
CA GLU A 449 19.54 49.20 1.36
C GLU A 449 18.89 50.36 2.15
N GLN A 450 18.22 50.11 3.28
CA GLN A 450 17.72 51.17 4.19
C GLN A 450 18.31 51.09 5.60
#